data_AF-A0A927BLB9-F1
#
_entry.id   AF-A0A927BLB9-F1
#
_cell.length_a   1.000
_cell.length_b   1.000
_cell.length_c   1.000
_cell.angle_alpha   90.00
_cell.angle_beta   90.00
_cell.angle_gamma   90.00
#
_symmetry.space_group_name_H-M   'P 1'
#
loop_
_entity.id
_entity.type
_entity.pdbx_description
1 polymer ?
#
loop_
_entity_poly.entity_id
_entity_poly.type
_entity_poly.pdbx_seq_one_letter_code
_entity_poly.pdbx_strand_id
1 'polypeptide(L)'
;MGLTSTAVLAVVAAAAVALFAATVRFWPRLARPGARAVSGRIGLLLATQLTLFAAVGLAANNAFLFYGSWADLFGQQQELGVVTDHEDGAEGSEGSRHMTRIATQHPDVPGGRVPSAGGRIDKVVISGRTSGVESPAYVYLPPEYFQAAYAGRTFPAAVVLTGYPGTAENLLKGLRYPQTAHERVKAGKARPMVLVMLRPTVAPPRDTECVDVPKGPRTETFFAKDLPEAVAGSYRVGKKARNWGIIGNSTGGYCALKIGMLHPDRYAASAGLSAYYRAAEDPTTGDLFHGRQELRDRADLMWNLENRPPSGGSFLVTTSREGEGNLRSTMKFIEKVKAPARVSSIVLDSGGHNFTTWRREIPPALEWLSARLSAD
;
A
#
# COMPACT_ATOMS: atom_id res chain seq x y z
N MET A 1 20.80 -7.18 -12.18
CA MET A 1 19.52 -7.90 -11.92
C MET A 1 18.88 -7.31 -10.67
N GLY A 2 17.56 -7.08 -10.66
CA GLY A 2 16.88 -6.40 -9.54
C GLY A 2 16.75 -7.26 -8.29
N LEU A 3 16.67 -6.61 -7.12
CA LEU A 3 16.55 -7.26 -5.81
C LEU A 3 15.21 -8.01 -5.60
N THR A 4 14.22 -7.70 -6.43
CA THR A 4 12.90 -8.35 -6.49
C THR A 4 12.80 -9.42 -7.60
N SER A 5 13.93 -9.78 -8.21
CA SER A 5 13.95 -10.76 -9.30
C SER A 5 13.91 -12.20 -8.78
N THR A 6 12.95 -12.97 -9.27
CA THR A 6 12.87 -14.43 -9.03
C THR A 6 14.10 -15.17 -9.55
N ALA A 7 14.74 -14.67 -10.61
CA ALA A 7 15.96 -15.25 -11.16
C ALA A 7 17.15 -15.11 -10.20
N VAL A 8 17.29 -13.94 -9.54
CA VAL A 8 18.33 -13.72 -8.53
C VAL A 8 18.13 -14.66 -7.34
N LEU A 9 16.88 -14.77 -6.85
CA LEU A 9 16.55 -15.70 -5.77
C LEU A 9 16.89 -17.15 -6.15
N ALA A 10 16.52 -17.59 -7.35
CA ALA A 10 16.80 -18.95 -7.82
C ALA A 10 18.31 -19.23 -7.89
N VAL A 11 19.11 -18.30 -8.39
CA VAL A 11 20.58 -18.43 -8.47
C VAL A 11 21.19 -18.53 -7.08
N VAL A 12 20.80 -17.67 -6.14
CA VAL A 12 21.34 -17.69 -4.76
C VAL A 12 20.90 -18.94 -4.01
N ALA A 13 19.66 -19.39 -4.19
CA ALA A 13 19.18 -20.65 -3.61
C ALA A 13 19.95 -21.87 -4.16
N ALA A 14 20.19 -21.92 -5.48
CA ALA A 14 20.99 -22.96 -6.10
C ALA A 14 22.45 -22.95 -5.58
N ALA A 15 23.04 -21.76 -5.40
CA ALA A 15 24.36 -21.62 -4.81
C ALA A 15 24.42 -22.11 -3.35
N ALA A 16 23.38 -21.86 -2.54
CA ALA A 16 23.29 -22.38 -1.17
C ALA A 16 23.27 -23.92 -1.14
N VAL A 17 22.49 -24.54 -2.03
CA VAL A 17 22.43 -26.01 -2.17
C VAL A 17 23.79 -26.57 -2.62
N ALA A 18 24.43 -25.93 -3.60
CA ALA A 18 25.73 -26.33 -4.10
C ALA A 18 26.82 -26.22 -3.02
N LEU A 19 26.82 -25.14 -2.23
CA LEU A 19 27.75 -24.95 -1.11
C LEU A 19 27.54 -25.96 0.01
N PHE A 20 26.28 -26.30 0.31
CA PHE A 20 25.98 -27.38 1.25
C PHE A 20 26.51 -28.73 0.74
N ALA A 21 26.25 -29.07 -0.53
CA ALA A 21 26.77 -30.29 -1.14
C ALA A 21 28.31 -30.33 -1.14
N ALA A 22 28.96 -29.20 -1.45
CA ALA A 22 30.41 -29.04 -1.38
C ALA A 22 30.93 -29.22 0.05
N THR A 23 30.21 -28.69 1.04
CA THR A 23 30.53 -28.87 2.47
C THR A 23 30.58 -30.34 2.83
N VAL A 24 29.54 -31.10 2.52
CA VAL A 24 29.50 -32.54 2.77
C VAL A 24 30.60 -33.28 1.99
N ARG A 25 30.79 -32.94 0.71
CA ARG A 25 31.72 -33.62 -0.20
C ARG A 25 33.20 -33.42 0.18
N PHE A 26 33.56 -32.24 0.66
CA PHE A 26 34.94 -31.87 1.01
C PHE A 26 35.24 -32.00 2.51
N TRP A 27 34.23 -32.24 3.35
CA TRP A 27 34.41 -32.43 4.79
C TRP A 27 35.51 -33.43 5.17
N PRO A 28 35.62 -34.62 4.52
CA PRO A 28 36.67 -35.58 4.88
C PRO A 28 38.09 -35.05 4.66
N ARG A 29 38.29 -34.17 3.67
CA ARG A 29 39.59 -33.53 3.41
C ARG A 29 39.88 -32.40 4.41
N LEU A 30 38.83 -31.74 4.87
CA LEU A 30 38.87 -30.61 5.81
C LEU A 30 38.88 -31.04 7.29
N ALA A 31 38.65 -32.33 7.58
CA ALA A 31 38.71 -32.91 8.92
C ALA A 31 40.14 -33.16 9.43
N ARG A 32 41.17 -32.93 8.60
CA ARG A 32 42.58 -33.10 8.99
C ARG A 32 43.00 -32.05 10.03
N PRO A 33 43.94 -32.38 10.94
CA PRO A 33 44.56 -31.38 11.80
C PRO A 33 45.43 -30.43 10.96
N GLY A 34 45.39 -29.14 11.29
CA GLY A 34 46.23 -28.11 10.64
C GLY A 34 45.46 -26.82 10.29
N ALA A 35 46.16 -25.69 10.35
CA ALA A 35 45.57 -24.37 10.16
C ALA A 35 44.85 -24.19 8.82
N ARG A 36 45.35 -24.82 7.75
CA ARG A 36 44.71 -24.80 6.41
C ARG A 36 43.35 -25.51 6.40
N ALA A 37 43.26 -26.66 7.07
CA ALA A 37 42.02 -27.44 7.16
C ALA A 37 40.99 -26.76 8.07
N VAL A 38 41.44 -26.14 9.17
CA VAL A 38 40.59 -25.27 10.01
C VAL A 38 40.07 -24.07 9.22
N SER A 39 40.94 -23.35 8.51
CA SER A 39 40.55 -22.18 7.70
C SER A 39 39.58 -22.55 6.59
N GLY A 40 39.78 -23.71 5.94
CA GLY A 40 38.85 -24.22 4.93
C GLY A 40 37.46 -24.55 5.49
N ARG A 41 37.38 -25.13 6.70
CA ARG A 41 36.09 -25.35 7.40
C ARG A 41 35.39 -24.03 7.70
N ILE A 42 36.13 -23.08 8.27
CA ILE A 42 35.60 -21.75 8.62
C ILE A 42 35.06 -21.07 7.36
N GLY A 43 35.86 -21.00 6.28
CA GLY A 43 35.44 -20.36 5.03
C GLY A 43 34.22 -21.02 4.39
N LEU A 44 34.18 -22.36 4.36
CA LEU A 44 33.09 -23.09 3.73
C LEU A 44 31.78 -23.01 4.52
N LEU A 45 31.87 -23.08 5.86
CA LEU A 45 30.72 -22.90 6.75
C LEU A 45 30.19 -21.46 6.67
N LEU A 46 31.08 -20.46 6.71
CA LEU A 46 30.70 -19.06 6.58
C LEU A 46 30.05 -18.79 5.21
N ALA A 47 30.63 -19.26 4.11
CA ALA A 47 30.06 -19.08 2.78
C ALA A 47 28.66 -19.72 2.66
N THR A 48 28.50 -20.94 3.18
CA THR A 48 27.22 -21.65 3.20
C THR A 48 26.19 -20.89 4.03
N GLN A 49 26.55 -20.44 5.23
CA GLN A 49 25.68 -19.66 6.10
C GLN A 49 25.27 -18.32 5.47
N LEU A 50 26.23 -17.56 4.94
CA LEU A 50 25.95 -16.27 4.30
C LEU A 50 25.03 -16.42 3.09
N THR A 51 25.25 -17.46 2.27
CA THR A 51 24.43 -17.69 1.07
C THR A 51 23.02 -18.19 1.45
N LEU A 52 22.90 -19.00 2.51
CA LEU A 52 21.61 -19.39 3.06
C LEU A 52 20.83 -18.18 3.60
N PHE A 53 21.47 -17.32 4.40
CA PHE A 53 20.84 -16.10 4.90
C PHE A 53 20.47 -15.14 3.76
N ALA A 54 21.32 -15.00 2.74
CA ALA A 54 20.99 -14.22 1.55
C ALA A 54 19.79 -14.79 0.80
N ALA A 55 19.68 -16.12 0.63
CA ALA A 55 18.54 -16.76 0.00
C ALA A 55 17.24 -16.51 0.79
N VAL A 56 17.28 -16.68 2.11
CA VAL A 56 16.13 -16.41 3.00
C VAL A 56 15.74 -14.93 2.95
N GLY A 57 16.73 -14.02 3.02
CA GLY A 57 16.51 -12.58 2.93
C GLY A 57 15.90 -12.16 1.59
N LEU A 58 16.38 -12.70 0.47
CA LEU A 58 15.81 -12.47 -0.85
C LEU A 58 14.41 -13.06 -0.99
N ALA A 59 14.14 -14.23 -0.40
CA ALA A 59 12.81 -14.83 -0.39
C ALA A 59 11.83 -13.95 0.39
N ALA A 60 12.24 -13.44 1.56
CA ALA A 60 11.46 -12.49 2.34
C ALA A 60 11.25 -11.18 1.57
N ASN A 61 12.30 -10.60 0.97
CA ASN A 61 12.16 -9.38 0.17
C ASN A 61 11.27 -9.59 -1.05
N ASN A 62 11.30 -10.76 -1.70
CA ASN A 62 10.41 -11.04 -2.82
C ASN A 62 8.95 -11.24 -2.37
N ALA A 63 8.74 -11.80 -1.17
CA ALA A 63 7.41 -12.03 -0.61
C ALA A 63 6.76 -10.75 -0.09
N PHE A 64 7.54 -9.86 0.52
CA PHE A 64 7.05 -8.67 1.23
C PHE A 64 7.41 -7.34 0.55
N LEU A 65 8.32 -7.37 -0.45
CA LEU A 65 8.78 -6.22 -1.22
C LEU A 65 9.20 -5.05 -0.31
N PHE A 66 10.11 -5.34 0.63
CA PHE A 66 10.66 -4.35 1.55
C PHE A 66 11.52 -3.32 0.80
N TYR A 67 12.34 -3.80 -0.13
CA TYR A 67 13.28 -3.01 -0.92
C TYR A 67 13.05 -3.25 -2.41
N GLY A 68 12.84 -2.17 -3.16
CA GLY A 68 12.59 -2.24 -4.61
C GLY A 68 13.87 -2.44 -5.45
N SER A 69 15.03 -2.06 -4.91
CA SER A 69 16.33 -2.10 -5.60
C SER A 69 17.50 -2.38 -4.66
N TRP A 70 18.69 -2.67 -5.22
CA TRP A 70 19.91 -2.80 -4.43
C TRP A 70 20.32 -1.49 -3.77
N ALA A 71 20.12 -0.36 -4.45
CA ALA A 71 20.41 0.97 -3.90
C ALA A 71 19.49 1.31 -2.73
N ASP A 72 18.24 0.85 -2.78
CA ASP A 72 17.27 0.96 -1.68
C ASP A 72 17.70 0.12 -0.46
N LEU A 73 18.12 -1.14 -0.68
CA LEU A 73 18.63 -2.02 0.38
C LEU A 73 19.85 -1.45 1.12
N PHE A 74 20.79 -0.84 0.40
CA PHE A 74 21.99 -0.26 0.99
C PHE A 74 21.79 1.20 1.46
N GLY A 75 20.57 1.74 1.39
CA GLY A 75 20.28 3.12 1.77
C GLY A 75 21.03 4.15 0.93
N GLN A 76 21.41 3.79 -0.29
CA GLN A 76 22.11 4.64 -1.26
C GLN A 76 21.14 5.50 -2.07
N GLN A 77 19.85 5.16 -2.09
CA GLN A 77 18.79 6.05 -2.57
C GLN A 77 18.42 7.06 -1.47
N GLN A 78 19.24 8.11 -1.32
CA GLN A 78 18.94 9.26 -0.46
C GLN A 78 18.53 10.51 -1.25
N GLU A 79 18.55 10.41 -2.58
CA GLU A 79 18.09 11.46 -3.48
C GLU A 79 16.62 11.73 -3.21
N LEU A 80 16.30 12.96 -2.78
CA LEU A 80 14.94 13.48 -2.87
C LEU A 80 14.54 13.39 -4.34
N GLY A 81 13.35 12.88 -4.63
CA GLY A 81 12.86 12.83 -6.00
C GLY A 81 12.90 14.22 -6.61
N VAL A 82 13.81 14.43 -7.57
CA VAL A 82 13.92 15.70 -8.28
C VAL A 82 12.77 15.77 -9.28
N VAL A 83 12.03 16.88 -9.26
CA VAL A 83 11.05 17.19 -10.30
C VAL A 83 11.84 17.45 -11.58
N THR A 84 11.80 16.50 -12.51
CA THR A 84 12.35 16.69 -13.85
C THR A 84 11.25 17.26 -14.73
N ASP A 85 11.31 18.56 -15.00
CA ASP A 85 10.46 19.18 -16.01
C ASP A 85 10.98 18.75 -17.40
N HIS A 86 10.22 17.90 -18.07
CA HIS A 86 10.45 17.55 -19.47
C HIS A 86 9.66 18.53 -20.35
N GLU A 87 10.13 19.77 -20.45
CA GLU A 87 9.75 20.64 -21.56
C GLU A 87 10.50 20.16 -22.81
N ASP A 88 9.79 19.43 -23.68
CA ASP A 88 9.54 19.87 -25.07
C ASP A 88 8.86 18.78 -25.92
N GLY A 89 7.75 19.17 -26.56
CA GLY A 89 7.38 18.66 -27.88
C GLY A 89 6.46 17.44 -27.98
N ALA A 90 5.18 17.59 -27.60
CA ALA A 90 4.06 17.03 -28.37
C ALA A 90 2.75 17.70 -27.95
N GLU A 91 2.07 18.30 -28.92
CA GLU A 91 0.73 18.87 -28.79
C GLU A 91 -0.23 17.85 -28.15
N GLY A 92 -0.83 18.24 -27.01
CA GLY A 92 -2.03 17.62 -26.45
C GLY A 92 -1.84 16.68 -25.25
N SER A 93 -1.73 17.22 -24.04
CA SER A 93 -2.55 16.71 -22.92
C SER A 93 -2.69 17.74 -21.81
N GLU A 94 -3.92 18.11 -21.50
CA GLU A 94 -4.31 18.91 -20.34
C GLU A 94 -3.87 18.25 -19.02
N GLY A 95 -2.72 18.65 -18.48
CA GLY A 95 -2.34 18.35 -17.10
C GLY A 95 -2.98 19.38 -16.17
N SER A 96 -3.76 18.93 -15.19
CA SER A 96 -4.14 19.76 -14.05
C SER A 96 -2.88 20.25 -13.34
N ARG A 97 -2.82 21.51 -12.90
CA ARG A 97 -1.68 22.12 -12.16
C ARG A 97 -1.26 21.37 -10.88
N HIS A 98 -1.95 20.29 -10.52
CA HIS A 98 -1.83 19.54 -9.27
C HIS A 98 -1.39 18.09 -9.45
N MET A 99 -1.18 17.66 -10.70
CA MET A 99 -0.77 16.30 -10.97
C MET A 99 0.06 16.20 -12.24
N THR A 100 1.20 15.53 -12.14
CA THR A 100 2.09 15.28 -13.27
C THR A 100 2.14 13.80 -13.56
N ARG A 101 1.81 13.39 -14.79
CA ARG A 101 1.97 12.00 -15.24
C ARG A 101 3.38 11.75 -15.73
N ILE A 102 4.12 10.90 -15.03
CA ILE A 102 5.51 10.56 -15.35
C ILE A 102 5.59 9.42 -16.36
N ALA A 103 4.74 8.41 -16.21
CA ALA A 103 4.78 7.22 -17.06
C ALA A 103 3.42 6.54 -17.14
N THR A 104 3.28 5.62 -18.08
CA THR A 104 2.15 4.70 -18.18
C THR A 104 2.62 3.27 -18.26
N GLN A 105 1.86 2.36 -17.67
CA GLN A 105 2.07 0.93 -17.79
C GLN A 105 0.73 0.20 -17.92
N HIS A 106 0.79 -1.06 -18.35
CA HIS A 106 -0.40 -1.90 -18.50
C HIS A 106 -0.62 -2.76 -17.25
N PRO A 107 -1.89 -3.00 -16.86
CA PRO A 107 -2.22 -4.01 -15.88
C PRO A 107 -1.85 -5.41 -16.37
N ASP A 108 -1.45 -6.29 -15.46
CA ASP A 108 -1.19 -7.70 -15.73
C ASP A 108 -2.49 -8.50 -15.76
N VAL A 109 -3.28 -8.27 -16.82
CA VAL A 109 -4.58 -8.92 -17.08
C VAL A 109 -4.68 -9.34 -18.55
N PRO A 110 -5.54 -10.31 -18.91
CA PRO A 110 -5.80 -10.64 -20.31
C PRO A 110 -6.24 -9.39 -21.10
N GLY A 111 -5.52 -9.08 -22.19
CA GLY A 111 -5.77 -7.86 -22.98
C GLY A 111 -5.20 -6.58 -22.37
N GLY A 112 -4.35 -6.66 -21.34
CA GLY A 112 -3.72 -5.51 -20.64
C GLY A 112 -3.06 -4.47 -21.53
N ARG A 113 -2.55 -4.87 -22.70
CA ARG A 113 -1.89 -3.96 -23.66
C ARG A 113 -2.87 -3.03 -24.39
N VAL A 114 -4.17 -3.33 -24.36
CA VAL A 114 -5.23 -2.55 -25.00
C VAL A 114 -6.04 -1.85 -23.90
N PRO A 115 -5.97 -0.51 -23.75
CA PRO A 115 -6.62 0.19 -22.65
C PRO A 115 -8.13 -0.07 -22.51
N SER A 116 -8.87 -0.19 -23.63
CA SER A 116 -10.30 -0.48 -23.62
C SER A 116 -10.66 -1.92 -23.21
N ALA A 117 -9.69 -2.82 -23.18
CA ALA A 117 -9.88 -4.21 -22.77
C ALA A 117 -9.32 -4.48 -21.36
N GLY A 118 -8.11 -4.00 -21.07
CA GLY A 118 -7.40 -4.29 -19.82
C GLY A 118 -7.29 -3.13 -18.83
N GLY A 119 -7.61 -1.90 -19.25
CA GLY A 119 -7.37 -0.69 -18.47
C GLY A 119 -5.95 -0.14 -18.64
N ARG A 120 -5.60 0.88 -17.84
CA ARG A 120 -4.30 1.55 -17.87
C ARG A 120 -3.86 1.91 -16.46
N ILE A 121 -2.55 1.90 -16.20
CA ILE A 121 -2.00 2.42 -14.95
C ILE A 121 -1.11 3.61 -15.28
N ASP A 122 -1.45 4.77 -14.72
CA ASP A 122 -0.66 5.99 -14.82
C ASP A 122 0.24 6.10 -13.58
N LYS A 123 1.55 6.32 -13.75
CA LYS A 123 2.46 6.71 -12.68
C LYS A 123 2.47 8.23 -12.61
N VAL A 124 2.12 8.78 -11.46
CA VAL A 124 1.92 10.23 -11.28
C VAL A 124 2.64 10.73 -10.03
N VAL A 125 2.89 12.04 -9.98
CA VAL A 125 3.15 12.79 -8.74
C VAL A 125 1.93 13.65 -8.45
N ILE A 126 1.45 13.59 -7.22
CA ILE A 126 0.33 14.40 -6.73
C ILE A 126 0.89 15.51 -5.85
N SER A 127 0.62 16.75 -6.23
CA SER A 127 1.15 17.95 -5.58
C SER A 127 0.10 18.60 -4.69
N GLY A 128 0.33 18.53 -3.39
CA GLY A 128 -0.59 19.01 -2.36
C GLY A 128 -0.46 20.50 -2.10
N ARG A 129 -1.32 21.31 -2.74
CA ARG A 129 -1.28 22.78 -2.58
C ARG A 129 -1.49 23.21 -1.14
N THR A 130 -2.42 22.59 -0.42
CA THR A 130 -2.72 22.99 0.96
C THR A 130 -1.70 22.42 1.93
N SER A 131 -1.34 21.15 1.80
CA SER A 131 -0.45 20.43 2.72
C SER A 131 1.03 20.73 2.50
N GLY A 132 1.44 21.02 1.26
CA GLY A 132 2.84 21.08 0.81
C GLY A 132 3.44 19.69 0.53
N VAL A 133 2.63 18.64 0.48
CA VAL A 133 3.07 17.26 0.26
C VAL A 133 3.17 16.95 -1.23
N GLU A 134 4.32 16.42 -1.66
CA GLU A 134 4.49 15.79 -2.97
C GLU A 134 4.48 14.27 -2.77
N SER A 135 3.57 13.56 -3.44
CA SER A 135 3.45 12.11 -3.25
C SER A 135 3.36 11.35 -4.58
N PRO A 136 4.29 10.42 -4.87
CA PRO A 136 4.18 9.55 -6.02
C PRO A 136 3.04 8.53 -5.82
N ALA A 137 2.26 8.33 -6.87
CA ALA A 137 1.12 7.41 -6.86
C ALA A 137 1.02 6.64 -8.18
N TYR A 138 0.26 5.55 -8.15
CA TYR A 138 -0.21 4.86 -9.34
C TYR A 138 -1.73 5.01 -9.43
N VAL A 139 -2.23 5.42 -10.58
CA VAL A 139 -3.67 5.54 -10.85
C VAL A 139 -4.08 4.46 -11.83
N TYR A 140 -4.86 3.48 -11.37
CA TYR A 140 -5.47 2.49 -12.24
C TYR A 140 -6.80 3.02 -12.78
N LEU A 141 -6.90 3.04 -14.11
CA LEU A 141 -8.10 3.37 -14.87
C LEU A 141 -8.70 2.05 -15.42
N PRO A 142 -9.96 1.74 -15.11
CA PRO A 142 -10.60 0.51 -15.57
C PRO A 142 -10.82 0.53 -17.09
N PRO A 143 -11.01 -0.63 -17.75
CA PRO A 143 -11.22 -0.71 -19.21
C PRO A 143 -12.34 0.22 -19.71
N GLU A 144 -13.42 0.33 -18.94
CA GLU A 144 -14.58 1.15 -19.22
C GLU A 144 -14.22 2.65 -19.32
N TYR A 145 -13.12 3.09 -18.70
CA TYR A 145 -12.63 4.46 -18.85
C TYR A 145 -12.23 4.80 -20.30
N PHE A 146 -11.94 3.80 -21.14
CA PHE A 146 -11.50 3.97 -22.53
C PHE A 146 -12.54 3.50 -23.56
N GLN A 147 -13.71 3.05 -23.11
CA GLN A 147 -14.76 2.57 -24.00
C GLN A 147 -15.70 3.70 -24.40
N ALA A 148 -16.05 3.78 -25.68
CA ALA A 148 -16.92 4.83 -26.22
C ALA A 148 -18.27 4.92 -25.49
N ALA A 149 -18.85 3.76 -25.10
CA ALA A 149 -20.10 3.69 -24.35
C ALA A 149 -20.07 4.39 -22.98
N TYR A 150 -18.88 4.70 -22.46
CA TYR A 150 -18.67 5.33 -21.16
C TYR A 150 -18.04 6.72 -21.27
N ALA A 151 -17.82 7.28 -22.47
CA ALA A 151 -17.04 8.50 -22.68
C ALA A 151 -17.53 9.72 -21.88
N GLY A 152 -18.84 9.85 -21.66
CA GLY A 152 -19.45 10.93 -20.87
C GLY A 152 -19.66 10.64 -19.38
N ARG A 153 -19.27 9.46 -18.89
CA ARG A 153 -19.56 9.04 -17.50
C ARG A 153 -18.46 9.46 -16.54
N THR A 154 -18.83 9.73 -15.29
CA THR A 154 -17.87 9.80 -14.18
C THR A 154 -17.73 8.42 -13.53
N PHE A 155 -16.62 8.20 -12.83
CA PHE A 155 -16.35 6.96 -12.11
C PHE A 155 -16.25 7.23 -10.61
N PRO A 156 -16.61 6.26 -9.75
CA PRO A 156 -16.20 6.29 -8.36
C PRO A 156 -14.69 6.07 -8.27
N ALA A 157 -14.08 6.56 -7.19
CA ALA A 157 -12.67 6.33 -6.89
C ALA A 157 -12.45 5.74 -5.51
N ALA A 158 -11.41 4.93 -5.39
CA ALA A 158 -10.91 4.45 -4.11
C ALA A 158 -9.44 4.82 -3.96
N VAL A 159 -9.11 5.47 -2.85
CA VAL A 159 -7.72 5.63 -2.40
C VAL A 159 -7.29 4.30 -1.80
N VAL A 160 -6.14 3.77 -2.23
CA VAL A 160 -5.60 2.48 -1.81
C VAL A 160 -4.23 2.70 -1.18
N LEU A 161 -4.09 2.38 0.09
CA LEU A 161 -2.90 2.66 0.89
C LEU A 161 -2.14 1.38 1.24
N THR A 162 -0.82 1.42 1.08
CA THR A 162 0.08 0.36 1.56
C THR A 162 0.15 0.34 3.09
N GLY A 163 0.71 -0.72 3.65
CA GLY A 163 1.33 -0.66 4.98
C GLY A 163 2.71 -0.01 4.94
N TYR A 164 3.22 0.42 6.09
CA TYR A 164 4.63 0.76 6.28
C TYR A 164 5.45 -0.50 6.63
N PRO A 165 6.69 -0.65 6.15
CA PRO A 165 7.47 0.27 5.30
C PRO A 165 7.26 0.08 3.78
N GLY A 166 6.21 -0.63 3.36
CA GLY A 166 5.98 -1.01 1.96
C GLY A 166 5.95 0.14 0.94
N THR A 167 6.24 -0.21 -0.31
CA THR A 167 6.20 0.72 -1.45
C THR A 167 4.83 0.69 -2.14
N ALA A 168 4.47 1.75 -2.87
CA ALA A 168 3.22 1.79 -3.65
C ALA A 168 3.13 0.67 -4.70
N GLU A 169 4.27 0.19 -5.20
CA GLU A 169 4.33 -0.93 -6.15
C GLU A 169 3.79 -2.24 -5.56
N ASN A 170 3.82 -2.40 -4.23
CA ASN A 170 3.29 -3.55 -3.52
C ASN A 170 1.78 -3.70 -3.74
N LEU A 171 1.06 -2.59 -3.94
CA LEU A 171 -0.37 -2.61 -4.26
C LEU A 171 -0.66 -3.22 -5.64
N LEU A 172 0.30 -3.11 -6.57
CA LEU A 172 0.17 -3.59 -7.95
C LEU A 172 0.65 -5.03 -8.09
N LYS A 173 1.83 -5.35 -7.55
CA LYS A 173 2.49 -6.65 -7.75
C LYS A 173 2.21 -7.64 -6.62
N GLY A 174 2.28 -7.18 -5.37
CA GLY A 174 2.07 -8.02 -4.19
C GLY A 174 0.59 -8.30 -3.94
N LEU A 175 -0.20 -7.23 -3.84
CA LEU A 175 -1.62 -7.27 -3.47
C LEU A 175 -2.58 -7.29 -4.66
N ARG A 176 -2.08 -6.99 -5.87
CA ARG A 176 -2.78 -7.21 -7.15
C ARG A 176 -4.12 -6.45 -7.26
N TYR A 177 -4.18 -5.24 -6.71
CA TYR A 177 -5.40 -4.43 -6.74
C TYR A 177 -5.97 -4.21 -8.17
N PRO A 178 -5.17 -3.81 -9.18
CA PRO A 178 -5.70 -3.64 -10.55
C PRO A 178 -6.30 -4.92 -11.12
N GLN A 179 -5.62 -6.05 -10.94
CA GLN A 179 -6.05 -7.36 -11.44
C GLN A 179 -7.33 -7.82 -10.74
N THR A 180 -7.37 -7.73 -9.41
CA THR A 180 -8.57 -8.09 -8.65
C THR A 180 -9.74 -7.19 -9.00
N ALA A 181 -9.55 -5.87 -9.14
CA ALA A 181 -10.60 -4.95 -9.54
C ALA A 181 -11.14 -5.29 -10.95
N HIS A 182 -10.25 -5.53 -11.91
CA HIS A 182 -10.62 -5.97 -13.26
C HIS A 182 -11.46 -7.26 -13.23
N GLU A 183 -11.02 -8.27 -12.47
CA GLU A 183 -11.76 -9.53 -12.32
C GLU A 183 -13.13 -9.35 -11.67
N ARG A 184 -13.24 -8.51 -10.62
CA ARG A 184 -14.52 -8.29 -9.93
C ARG A 184 -15.52 -7.59 -10.84
N VAL A 185 -15.06 -6.63 -11.66
CA VAL A 185 -15.89 -5.96 -12.67
C VAL A 185 -16.35 -6.94 -13.74
N LYS A 186 -15.43 -7.72 -14.31
CA LYS A 186 -15.74 -8.73 -15.32
C LYS A 186 -16.72 -9.79 -14.81
N ALA A 187 -16.65 -10.13 -13.52
CA ALA A 187 -17.57 -11.06 -12.87
C ALA A 187 -18.93 -10.44 -12.49
N GLY A 188 -19.17 -9.15 -12.76
CA GLY A 188 -20.38 -8.44 -12.37
C GLY A 188 -20.54 -8.21 -10.87
N LYS A 189 -19.46 -8.39 -10.09
CA LYS A 189 -19.47 -8.27 -8.62
C LYS A 189 -19.08 -6.89 -8.11
N ALA A 190 -18.43 -6.10 -8.95
CA ALA A 190 -18.09 -4.71 -8.68
C ALA A 190 -18.38 -3.84 -9.90
N ARG A 191 -18.58 -2.54 -9.67
CA ARG A 191 -18.63 -1.51 -10.70
C ARG A 191 -17.21 -1.08 -11.05
N PRO A 192 -16.98 -0.58 -12.28
CA PRO A 192 -15.71 0.04 -12.64
C PRO A 192 -15.38 1.20 -11.70
N MET A 193 -14.17 1.21 -11.14
CA MET A 193 -13.69 2.27 -10.24
C MET A 193 -12.25 2.65 -10.61
N VAL A 194 -11.91 3.93 -10.40
CA VAL A 194 -10.52 4.41 -10.45
C VAL A 194 -9.85 4.08 -9.12
N LEU A 195 -8.66 3.49 -9.14
CA LEU A 195 -7.90 3.22 -7.92
C LEU A 195 -6.67 4.13 -7.85
N VAL A 196 -6.55 4.91 -6.79
CA VAL A 196 -5.41 5.79 -6.53
C VAL A 196 -4.53 5.13 -5.47
N MET A 197 -3.44 4.50 -5.91
CA MET A 197 -2.59 3.62 -5.11
C MET A 197 -1.31 4.32 -4.69
N LEU A 198 -1.09 4.48 -3.38
CA LEU A 198 0.06 5.19 -2.82
C LEU A 198 0.40 4.74 -1.40
N ARG A 199 1.48 5.30 -0.86
CA ARG A 199 1.92 5.06 0.53
C ARG A 199 1.19 6.01 1.49
N PRO A 200 0.87 5.59 2.72
CA PRO A 200 0.39 6.50 3.76
C PRO A 200 1.50 7.45 4.25
N THR A 201 2.75 7.01 4.16
CA THR A 201 3.94 7.76 4.59
C THR A 201 4.40 8.74 3.51
N VAL A 202 4.25 10.04 3.76
CA VAL A 202 4.59 11.10 2.80
C VAL A 202 5.95 11.78 3.08
N ALA A 203 6.63 11.40 4.16
CA ALA A 203 7.94 11.92 4.54
C ALA A 203 8.85 10.81 5.12
N PRO A 204 9.34 9.88 4.27
CA PRO A 204 10.24 8.82 4.71
C PRO A 204 11.54 9.39 5.31
N PRO A 205 12.22 8.66 6.23
CA PRO A 205 11.94 7.27 6.65
C PRO A 205 10.88 7.15 7.75
N ARG A 206 10.35 8.27 8.25
CA ARG A 206 9.44 8.28 9.40
C ARG A 206 8.02 7.95 8.98
N ASP A 207 7.37 6.98 9.63
CA ASP A 207 5.93 6.77 9.41
C ASP A 207 5.15 7.97 9.96
N THR A 208 4.28 8.55 9.12
CA THR A 208 3.55 9.77 9.48
C THR A 208 2.16 9.50 10.05
N GLU A 209 1.70 8.24 10.06
CA GLU A 209 0.41 7.81 10.66
C GLU A 209 -0.79 8.66 10.18
N CYS A 210 -0.71 9.19 8.96
CA CYS A 210 -1.68 10.15 8.41
C CYS A 210 -2.02 11.31 9.36
N VAL A 211 -1.04 11.79 10.13
CA VAL A 211 -1.12 12.93 11.07
C VAL A 211 -0.63 14.20 10.40
N ASP A 212 -1.24 15.33 10.74
CA ASP A 212 -0.65 16.64 10.49
C ASP A 212 0.36 16.96 11.60
N VAL A 213 1.63 16.68 11.32
CA VAL A 213 2.72 16.80 12.30
C VAL A 213 3.01 18.28 12.58
N PRO A 214 3.14 18.68 13.86
CA PRO A 214 3.47 20.07 14.21
C PRO A 214 4.76 20.54 13.54
N LYS A 215 4.69 21.62 12.74
CA LYS A 215 5.82 22.14 11.95
C LYS A 215 6.45 21.08 11.02
N GLY A 216 5.67 20.07 10.63
CA GLY A 216 6.09 18.97 9.80
C GLY A 216 5.10 18.67 8.68
N PRO A 217 5.19 17.46 8.09
CA PRO A 217 4.30 17.02 7.02
C PRO A 217 2.83 17.04 7.44
N ARG A 218 1.96 17.49 6.53
CA ARG A 218 0.51 17.55 6.74
C ARG A 218 -0.22 16.44 6.00
N THR A 219 -0.04 15.22 6.49
CA THR A 219 -0.54 14.00 5.84
C THR A 219 -2.06 13.86 5.93
N GLU A 220 -2.69 14.27 7.04
CA GLU A 220 -4.15 14.26 7.17
C GLU A 220 -4.77 15.21 6.14
N THR A 221 -4.23 16.44 6.06
CA THR A 221 -4.67 17.46 5.07
C THR A 221 -4.50 16.95 3.64
N PHE A 222 -3.39 16.29 3.32
CA PHE A 222 -3.14 15.74 1.98
C PHE A 222 -4.22 14.74 1.56
N PHE A 223 -4.51 13.73 2.40
CA PHE A 223 -5.51 12.73 2.09
C PHE A 223 -6.95 13.25 2.16
N ALA A 224 -7.25 14.18 3.07
CA ALA A 224 -8.61 14.70 3.23
C ALA A 224 -8.99 15.73 2.15
N LYS A 225 -8.02 16.44 1.58
CA LYS A 225 -8.29 17.59 0.71
C LYS A 225 -7.54 17.55 -0.61
N ASP A 226 -6.21 17.60 -0.55
CA ASP A 226 -5.42 17.85 -1.75
C ASP A 226 -5.52 16.71 -2.77
N LEU A 227 -5.45 15.45 -2.30
CA LEU A 227 -5.49 14.28 -3.18
C LEU A 227 -6.84 14.15 -3.91
N PRO A 228 -8.01 14.18 -3.24
CA PRO A 228 -9.29 14.12 -3.94
C PRO A 228 -9.48 15.25 -4.95
N GLU A 229 -9.06 16.48 -4.61
CA GLU A 229 -9.13 17.65 -5.50
C GLU A 229 -8.25 17.47 -6.74
N ALA A 230 -6.99 17.05 -6.57
CA ALA A 230 -6.05 16.84 -7.66
C ALA A 230 -6.53 15.73 -8.62
N VAL A 231 -7.01 14.62 -8.08
CA VAL A 231 -7.49 13.48 -8.88
C VAL A 231 -8.77 13.84 -9.63
N ALA A 232 -9.76 14.48 -8.97
CA ALA A 232 -10.99 14.87 -9.63
C ALA A 232 -10.82 16.03 -10.64
N GLY A 233 -9.71 16.76 -10.57
CA GLY A 233 -9.31 17.73 -11.58
C GLY A 233 -8.57 17.13 -12.78
N SER A 234 -8.06 15.89 -12.67
CA SER A 234 -7.22 15.25 -13.69
C SER A 234 -7.87 14.03 -14.35
N TYR A 235 -8.83 13.41 -13.68
CA TYR A 235 -9.53 12.21 -14.12
C TYR A 235 -11.05 12.38 -14.05
N ARG A 236 -11.80 11.59 -14.83
CA ARG A 236 -13.28 11.56 -14.83
C ARG A 236 -13.81 10.85 -13.58
N VAL A 237 -13.60 11.47 -12.41
CA VAL A 237 -14.00 10.97 -11.10
C VAL A 237 -15.01 11.95 -10.47
N GLY A 238 -16.02 11.42 -9.78
CA GLY A 238 -16.99 12.26 -9.07
C GLY A 238 -16.36 13.07 -7.93
N LYS A 239 -16.96 14.19 -7.53
CA LYS A 239 -16.38 15.13 -6.54
C LYS A 239 -16.97 15.04 -5.13
N LYS A 240 -18.02 14.24 -4.94
CA LYS A 240 -18.79 14.18 -3.69
C LYS A 240 -18.34 12.98 -2.85
N ALA A 241 -18.55 13.03 -1.52
CA ALA A 241 -18.18 11.95 -0.61
C ALA A 241 -18.65 10.55 -1.06
N ARG A 242 -19.88 10.45 -1.59
CA ARG A 242 -20.46 9.20 -2.12
C ARG A 242 -19.69 8.58 -3.30
N ASN A 243 -18.85 9.38 -3.97
CA ASN A 243 -18.03 8.93 -5.10
C ASN A 243 -16.68 8.36 -4.63
N TRP A 244 -16.34 8.53 -3.36
CA TRP A 244 -15.00 8.26 -2.84
C TRP A 244 -15.01 7.27 -1.69
N GLY A 245 -14.13 6.27 -1.81
CA GLY A 245 -13.76 5.38 -0.70
C GLY A 245 -12.26 5.42 -0.42
N ILE A 246 -11.87 4.84 0.70
CA ILE A 246 -10.47 4.67 1.08
C ILE A 246 -10.26 3.28 1.68
N ILE A 247 -9.18 2.62 1.30
CA ILE A 247 -8.82 1.29 1.78
C ILE A 247 -7.32 1.20 1.99
N GLY A 248 -6.89 0.43 2.98
CA GLY A 248 -5.48 0.08 3.08
C GLY A 248 -5.20 -1.08 4.00
N ASN A 249 -3.96 -1.55 3.99
CA ASN A 249 -3.49 -2.62 4.86
C ASN A 249 -2.50 -2.10 5.92
N SER A 250 -2.51 -2.69 7.12
CA SER A 250 -1.62 -2.28 8.24
C SER A 250 -1.76 -0.77 8.55
N THR A 251 -0.68 0.01 8.56
CA THR A 251 -0.69 1.48 8.64
C THR A 251 -1.69 2.12 7.68
N GLY A 252 -1.74 1.66 6.43
CA GLY A 252 -2.71 2.15 5.45
C GLY A 252 -4.16 1.86 5.85
N GLY A 253 -4.38 0.76 6.57
CA GLY A 253 -5.69 0.41 7.12
C GLY A 253 -6.08 1.33 8.28
N TYR A 254 -5.15 1.63 9.19
CA TYR A 254 -5.36 2.64 10.23
C TYR A 254 -5.66 4.02 9.61
N CYS A 255 -4.85 4.45 8.64
CA CYS A 255 -5.04 5.69 7.90
C CYS A 255 -6.41 5.75 7.20
N ALA A 256 -6.83 4.69 6.52
CA ALA A 256 -8.12 4.63 5.85
C ALA A 256 -9.28 4.84 6.84
N LEU A 257 -9.24 4.15 7.97
CA LEU A 257 -10.25 4.29 9.02
C LEU A 257 -10.23 5.68 9.67
N LYS A 258 -9.04 6.21 9.97
CA LYS A 258 -8.86 7.54 10.57
C LYS A 258 -9.41 8.64 9.66
N ILE A 259 -8.99 8.66 8.39
CA ILE A 259 -9.42 9.68 7.43
C ILE A 259 -10.93 9.59 7.20
N GLY A 260 -11.48 8.39 7.04
CA GLY A 260 -12.93 8.19 6.92
C GLY A 260 -13.74 8.67 8.11
N MET A 261 -13.24 8.43 9.33
CA MET A 261 -13.90 8.85 10.57
C MET A 261 -13.88 10.36 10.76
N LEU A 262 -12.76 11.01 10.43
CA LEU A 262 -12.57 12.45 10.63
C LEU A 262 -13.09 13.29 9.47
N HIS A 263 -13.19 12.73 8.26
CA HIS A 263 -13.61 13.42 7.03
C HIS A 263 -14.71 12.65 6.26
N PRO A 264 -15.87 12.38 6.90
CA PRO A 264 -16.97 11.64 6.27
C PRO A 264 -17.63 12.41 5.11
N ASP A 265 -17.40 13.71 5.01
CA ASP A 265 -17.79 14.59 3.90
C ASP A 265 -16.85 14.47 2.68
N ARG A 266 -15.81 13.62 2.79
CA ARG A 266 -14.87 13.31 1.71
C ARG A 266 -14.88 11.84 1.34
N TYR A 267 -15.07 10.93 2.29
CA TYR A 267 -15.07 9.50 2.05
C TYR A 267 -16.32 8.83 2.63
N ALA A 268 -17.16 8.24 1.78
CA ALA A 268 -18.38 7.57 2.21
C ALA A 268 -18.13 6.14 2.76
N ALA A 269 -17.04 5.50 2.35
CA ALA A 269 -16.72 4.13 2.72
C ALA A 269 -15.22 3.93 2.96
N SER A 270 -14.86 3.35 4.10
CA SER A 270 -13.47 3.23 4.55
C SER A 270 -13.17 1.80 5.02
N ALA A 271 -12.12 1.18 4.49
CA ALA A 271 -11.78 -0.21 4.79
C ALA A 271 -10.35 -0.34 5.35
N GLY A 272 -10.23 -0.89 6.56
CA GLY A 272 -8.95 -1.16 7.21
C GLY A 272 -8.66 -2.66 7.25
N LEU A 273 -7.69 -3.10 6.44
CA LEU A 273 -7.22 -4.49 6.43
C LEU A 273 -6.13 -4.67 7.49
N SER A 274 -6.35 -5.54 8.48
CA SER A 274 -5.44 -5.75 9.62
C SER A 274 -5.03 -4.44 10.30
N ALA A 275 -5.99 -3.54 10.45
CA ALA A 275 -5.76 -2.21 11.00
C ALA A 275 -5.56 -2.27 12.52
N TYR A 276 -4.87 -1.25 13.03
CA TYR A 276 -4.90 -0.84 14.42
C TYR A 276 -5.70 0.47 14.55
N TYR A 277 -5.93 0.94 15.79
CA TYR A 277 -6.95 1.96 16.08
C TYR A 277 -6.41 3.20 16.80
N ARG A 278 -5.10 3.35 16.90
CA ARG A 278 -4.40 4.54 17.41
C ARG A 278 -3.08 4.67 16.67
N ALA A 279 -2.59 5.90 16.44
CA ALA A 279 -1.29 6.10 15.81
C ALA A 279 -0.20 5.31 16.56
N ALA A 280 0.70 4.69 15.81
CA ALA A 280 1.87 4.05 16.37
C ALA A 280 2.80 5.10 17.03
N GLU A 281 3.42 4.74 18.14
CA GLU A 281 4.51 5.50 18.77
C GLU A 281 5.65 4.50 19.03
N ASP A 282 6.48 4.28 18.01
CA ASP A 282 7.55 3.27 17.99
C ASP A 282 8.86 3.88 17.45
N PRO A 283 10.00 3.16 17.40
CA PRO A 283 11.27 3.72 16.94
C PRO A 283 11.27 4.29 15.51
N THR A 284 10.37 3.82 14.63
CA THR A 284 10.26 4.30 13.26
C THR A 284 9.29 5.48 13.10
N THR A 285 8.38 5.64 14.07
CA THR A 285 7.35 6.69 14.08
C THR A 285 7.72 7.87 14.99
N GLY A 286 8.33 7.62 16.15
CA GLY A 286 8.63 8.61 17.18
C GLY A 286 7.40 9.35 17.72
N ASP A 287 7.61 10.42 18.49
CA ASP A 287 6.52 11.28 18.94
C ASP A 287 6.06 12.23 17.82
N LEU A 288 5.00 11.88 17.10
CA LEU A 288 4.42 12.72 16.03
C LEU A 288 3.70 13.96 16.56
N PHE A 289 3.43 14.00 17.87
CA PHE A 289 2.53 14.96 18.48
C PHE A 289 3.28 16.05 19.26
N HIS A 290 4.58 15.89 19.45
CA HIS A 290 5.45 16.81 20.21
C HIS A 290 4.86 17.10 21.59
N GLY A 291 4.44 16.04 22.29
CA GLY A 291 3.82 16.11 23.61
C GLY A 291 2.37 16.60 23.65
N ARG A 292 1.74 16.94 22.52
CA ARG A 292 0.37 17.50 22.51
C ARG A 292 -0.70 16.41 22.56
N GLN A 293 -1.33 16.25 23.73
CA GLN A 293 -2.37 15.24 23.95
C GLN A 293 -3.58 15.38 23.03
N GLU A 294 -4.02 16.60 22.75
CA GLU A 294 -5.16 16.85 21.85
C GLU A 294 -4.96 16.25 20.44
N LEU A 295 -3.72 16.21 19.94
CA LEU A 295 -3.38 15.62 18.65
C LEU A 295 -3.29 14.09 18.72
N ARG A 296 -2.79 13.56 19.85
CA ARG A 296 -2.83 12.11 20.15
C ARG A 296 -4.26 11.61 20.19
N ASP A 297 -5.13 12.29 20.93
CA ASP A 297 -6.54 11.98 21.07
C ASP A 297 -7.26 12.05 19.71
N ARG A 298 -6.95 13.06 18.89
CA ARG A 298 -7.45 13.13 17.51
C ARG A 298 -7.02 11.93 16.66
N ALA A 299 -5.83 11.40 16.87
CA ALA A 299 -5.28 10.25 16.16
C ALA A 299 -5.67 8.88 16.75
N ASP A 300 -6.40 8.85 17.86
CA ASP A 300 -6.92 7.62 18.47
C ASP A 300 -8.41 7.43 18.09
N LEU A 301 -8.71 6.44 17.26
CA LEU A 301 -10.06 6.17 16.77
C LEU A 301 -10.99 5.73 17.90
N MET A 302 -10.46 5.02 18.89
CA MET A 302 -11.26 4.57 20.05
C MET A 302 -11.63 5.76 20.92
N TRP A 303 -10.68 6.67 21.15
CA TRP A 303 -10.95 7.93 21.84
C TRP A 303 -12.01 8.76 21.10
N ASN A 304 -11.90 8.87 19.77
CA ASN A 304 -12.89 9.59 18.96
C ASN A 304 -14.30 8.99 19.09
N LEU A 305 -14.44 7.66 19.04
CA LEU A 305 -15.73 6.97 19.19
C LEU A 305 -16.36 7.15 20.59
N GLU A 306 -15.53 7.38 21.61
CA GLU A 306 -15.99 7.58 22.99
C GLU A 306 -16.31 9.05 23.30
N ASN A 307 -15.53 9.99 22.74
CA ASN A 307 -15.50 11.38 23.21
C ASN A 307 -16.01 12.39 22.17
N ARG A 308 -16.32 11.96 20.94
CA ARG A 308 -16.90 12.83 19.91
C ARG A 308 -18.29 12.36 19.49
N PRO A 309 -19.16 13.28 19.02
CA PRO A 309 -20.42 12.88 18.41
C PRO A 309 -20.17 11.89 17.27
N PRO A 310 -20.96 10.79 17.17
CA PRO A 310 -20.82 9.83 16.08
C PRO A 310 -20.89 10.52 14.72
N SER A 311 -19.83 10.42 13.93
CA SER A 311 -19.80 10.86 12.55
C SER A 311 -20.50 9.84 11.63
N GLY A 312 -20.91 10.27 10.43
CA GLY A 312 -21.42 9.36 9.41
C GLY A 312 -20.31 8.48 8.81
N GLY A 313 -20.67 7.63 7.86
CA GLY A 313 -19.73 6.82 7.09
C GLY A 313 -19.92 5.32 7.28
N SER A 314 -19.33 4.55 6.36
CA SER A 314 -19.29 3.09 6.43
C SER A 314 -17.86 2.62 6.66
N PHE A 315 -17.67 1.72 7.61
CA PHE A 315 -16.39 1.10 7.92
C PHE A 315 -16.40 -0.39 7.60
N LEU A 316 -15.30 -0.90 7.05
CA LEU A 316 -15.00 -2.32 6.95
C LEU A 316 -13.69 -2.58 7.70
N VAL A 317 -13.67 -3.54 8.62
CA VAL A 317 -12.47 -3.91 9.36
C VAL A 317 -12.17 -5.39 9.20
N THR A 318 -10.89 -5.76 9.16
CA THR A 318 -10.52 -7.18 9.02
C THR A 318 -9.57 -7.66 10.11
N THR A 319 -9.63 -8.96 10.37
CA THR A 319 -8.78 -9.68 11.32
C THR A 319 -8.91 -11.19 11.08
N SER A 320 -7.99 -11.95 11.63
CA SER A 320 -8.04 -13.41 11.72
C SER A 320 -8.25 -13.87 13.16
N ARG A 321 -8.92 -15.01 13.37
CA ARG A 321 -9.07 -15.61 14.71
C ARG A 321 -7.72 -16.10 15.24
N GLU A 322 -6.91 -16.65 14.34
CA GLU A 322 -5.55 -17.11 14.61
C GLU A 322 -4.54 -16.43 13.68
N GLY A 323 -3.39 -16.02 14.24
CA GLY A 323 -2.21 -15.52 13.50
C GLY A 323 -2.07 -13.99 13.43
N GLU A 324 -3.12 -13.22 13.72
CA GLU A 324 -3.05 -11.75 13.82
C GLU A 324 -3.25 -11.24 15.25
N GLY A 325 -2.53 -10.17 15.60
CA GLY A 325 -2.59 -9.57 16.93
C GLY A 325 -3.74 -8.58 17.15
N ASN A 326 -4.52 -8.24 16.11
CA ASN A 326 -5.49 -7.15 16.16
C ASN A 326 -6.93 -7.58 16.49
N LEU A 327 -7.23 -8.89 16.61
CA LEU A 327 -8.60 -9.40 16.83
C LEU A 327 -9.33 -8.70 17.97
N ARG A 328 -8.70 -8.61 19.15
CA ARG A 328 -9.32 -8.01 20.34
C ARG A 328 -9.64 -6.53 20.12
N SER A 329 -8.73 -5.77 19.52
CA SER A 329 -8.95 -4.36 19.22
C SER A 329 -10.00 -4.16 18.14
N THR A 330 -10.04 -5.03 17.13
CA THR A 330 -11.03 -5.01 16.05
C THR A 330 -12.44 -5.24 16.58
N MET A 331 -12.64 -6.23 17.46
CA MET A 331 -13.95 -6.47 18.09
C MET A 331 -14.38 -5.27 18.96
N LYS A 332 -13.46 -4.68 19.74
CA LYS A 332 -13.76 -3.47 20.52
C LYS A 332 -14.15 -2.29 19.63
N PHE A 333 -13.49 -2.10 18.49
CA PHE A 333 -13.87 -1.04 17.54
C PHE A 333 -15.28 -1.27 17.01
N ILE A 334 -15.61 -2.50 16.61
CA ILE A 334 -16.95 -2.87 16.14
C ILE A 334 -18.03 -2.55 17.19
N GLU A 335 -17.79 -2.89 18.46
CA GLU A 335 -18.71 -2.61 19.57
C GLU A 335 -18.92 -1.10 19.80
N LYS A 336 -17.92 -0.27 19.52
CA LYS A 336 -17.97 1.18 19.76
C LYS A 336 -18.58 1.99 18.63
N VAL A 337 -18.60 1.47 17.40
CA VAL A 337 -19.22 2.17 16.28
C VAL A 337 -20.74 2.22 16.50
N LYS A 338 -21.28 3.44 16.53
CA LYS A 338 -22.71 3.72 16.73
C LYS A 338 -23.27 4.48 15.53
N ALA A 339 -24.59 4.42 15.36
CA ALA A 339 -25.29 5.21 14.36
C ALA A 339 -24.97 6.72 14.53
N PRO A 340 -24.84 7.49 13.43
CA PRO A 340 -25.18 7.13 12.05
C PRO A 340 -24.09 6.34 11.29
N ALA A 341 -22.90 6.14 11.87
CA ALA A 341 -21.88 5.27 11.30
C ALA A 341 -22.32 3.80 11.29
N ARG A 342 -21.74 3.03 10.38
CA ARG A 342 -21.95 1.58 10.27
C ARG A 342 -20.61 0.88 10.15
N VAL A 343 -20.51 -0.32 10.69
CA VAL A 343 -19.31 -1.16 10.58
C VAL A 343 -19.67 -2.55 10.06
N SER A 344 -18.84 -3.07 9.17
CA SER A 344 -18.82 -4.44 8.69
C SER A 344 -17.47 -5.06 9.02
N SER A 345 -17.38 -6.39 9.04
CA SER A 345 -16.11 -7.07 9.30
C SER A 345 -15.90 -8.28 8.40
N ILE A 346 -14.63 -8.55 8.09
CA ILE A 346 -14.18 -9.85 7.60
C ILE A 346 -13.36 -10.48 8.74
N VAL A 347 -13.79 -11.63 9.23
CA VAL A 347 -13.05 -12.39 10.25
C VAL A 347 -12.67 -13.74 9.64
N LEU A 348 -11.40 -13.91 9.29
CA LEU A 348 -10.88 -15.18 8.78
C LEU A 348 -10.62 -16.15 9.94
N ASP A 349 -10.72 -17.45 9.70
CA ASP A 349 -10.36 -18.44 10.74
C ASP A 349 -8.86 -18.38 11.05
N SER A 350 -8.02 -18.26 10.01
CA SER A 350 -6.58 -18.08 10.16
C SER A 350 -6.01 -17.16 9.09
N GLY A 351 -4.96 -16.43 9.49
CA GLY A 351 -4.24 -15.48 8.65
C GLY A 351 -3.15 -14.78 9.47
N GLY A 352 -2.06 -14.37 8.82
CA GLY A 352 -1.02 -13.56 9.45
C GLY A 352 -1.02 -12.13 8.91
N HIS A 353 -0.17 -11.28 9.45
CA HIS A 353 -0.01 -9.89 8.99
C HIS A 353 0.81 -9.81 7.69
N ASN A 354 0.26 -10.32 6.57
CA ASN A 354 1.00 -10.53 5.32
C ASN A 354 0.11 -10.48 4.06
N PHE A 355 0.76 -10.46 2.88
CA PHE A 355 0.09 -10.36 1.58
C PHE A 355 -0.82 -11.57 1.25
N THR A 356 -0.61 -12.73 1.85
CA THR A 356 -1.49 -13.90 1.61
C THR A 356 -2.84 -13.71 2.29
N THR A 357 -2.87 -13.16 3.50
CA THR A 357 -4.10 -12.77 4.19
C THR A 357 -4.82 -11.68 3.42
N TRP A 358 -4.15 -10.55 3.14
CA TRP A 358 -4.80 -9.41 2.47
C TRP A 358 -5.33 -9.75 1.08
N ARG A 359 -4.65 -10.60 0.30
CA ARG A 359 -5.17 -11.07 -1.01
C ARG A 359 -6.49 -11.83 -0.91
N ARG A 360 -6.82 -12.45 0.24
CA ARG A 360 -8.12 -13.10 0.47
C ARG A 360 -9.21 -12.08 0.84
N GLU A 361 -8.83 -10.97 1.46
CA GLU A 361 -9.75 -9.94 1.94
C GLU A 361 -10.04 -8.86 0.89
N ILE A 362 -9.09 -8.58 -0.01
CA ILE A 362 -9.21 -7.53 -1.03
C ILE A 362 -10.41 -7.75 -1.97
N PRO A 363 -10.67 -8.96 -2.53
CA PRO A 363 -11.82 -9.15 -3.42
C PRO A 363 -13.16 -8.77 -2.76
N PRO A 364 -13.57 -9.34 -1.60
CA PRO A 364 -14.82 -8.94 -0.95
C PRO A 364 -14.78 -7.48 -0.43
N ALA A 365 -13.61 -6.94 -0.06
CA ALA A 365 -13.51 -5.53 0.34
C ALA A 365 -13.77 -4.56 -0.84
N LEU A 366 -13.28 -4.87 -2.04
CA LEU A 366 -13.57 -4.08 -3.24
C LEU A 366 -15.03 -4.18 -3.68
N GLU A 367 -15.65 -5.36 -3.54
CA GLU A 367 -17.10 -5.54 -3.75
C GLU A 367 -17.90 -4.70 -2.73
N TRP A 368 -17.51 -4.73 -1.45
CA TRP A 368 -18.14 -3.95 -0.38
C TRP A 368 -18.01 -2.43 -0.59
N LEU A 369 -16.85 -1.95 -1.02
CA LEU A 369 -16.63 -0.55 -1.40
C LEU A 369 -17.51 -0.18 -2.59
N SER A 370 -17.44 -0.97 -3.66
CA SER A 370 -18.20 -0.71 -4.89
C SER A 370 -19.72 -0.62 -4.65
N ALA A 371 -20.26 -1.37 -3.69
CA ALA A 371 -21.68 -1.32 -3.34
C ALA A 371 -22.09 -0.02 -2.63
N ARG A 372 -21.13 0.70 -2.02
CA ARG A 372 -21.36 1.94 -1.26
C ARG A 372 -20.98 3.19 -2.03
N LEU A 373 -20.24 3.03 -3.12
CA LEU A 373 -19.84 4.12 -3.98
C LEU A 373 -20.76 4.21 -5.20
N SER A 374 -21.05 5.44 -5.60
CA SER A 374 -21.75 5.74 -6.85
C SER A 374 -20.99 6.82 -7.60
N ALA A 375 -21.18 6.87 -8.91
CA ALA A 375 -20.76 8.02 -9.71
C ALA A 375 -22.02 8.78 -10.16
N ASP A 376 -21.83 10.04 -10.57
CA ASP A 376 -22.91 10.87 -11.09
C ASP A 376 -23.19 10.55 -12.57
#